data_AF-A0A6J4T2G0-F1
#
_entry.id   AF-A0A6J4T2G0-F1
#
_cell.length_a   1.000
_cell.length_b   1.000
_cell.length_c   1.000
_cell.angle_alpha   90.00
_cell.angle_beta   90.00
_cell.angle_gamma   90.00
#
_symmetry.space_group_name_H-M   'P 1'
#
loop_
_entity.id
_entity.type
_entity.pdbx_description
1 polymer ?
#
loop_
_entity_poly.entity_id
_entity_poly.type
_entity_poly.pdbx_seq_one_letter_code
_entity_poly.pdbx_strand_id
1 'polypeptide(L)'
;MAGDRLFRALARPQMVAGVTYPFFVLNGIVGAELFLIFKSLFALIPVLVIHALGYAAHLRDPHIMSLWLTRLRRVPRVPNRSLWGANVYRP
;
A
#
# COMPACT_ATOMS: atom_id res chain seq x y z
N MET A 1 -20.98 -19.82 -3.20
CA MET A 1 -20.48 -20.13 -4.55
C MET A 1 -19.09 -19.50 -4.71
N ALA A 2 -18.04 -20.30 -4.80
CA ALA A 2 -16.69 -19.77 -5.03
C ALA A 2 -16.61 -19.30 -6.49
N GLY A 3 -16.53 -17.99 -6.73
CA GLY A 3 -16.35 -17.44 -8.08
C GLY A 3 -15.09 -18.03 -8.73
N ASP A 4 -15.16 -18.32 -10.02
CA ASP A 4 -14.05 -18.88 -10.78
C ASP A 4 -12.77 -18.02 -10.59
N ARG A 5 -11.65 -18.73 -10.39
CA ARG A 5 -10.34 -18.13 -10.13
C ARG A 5 -9.90 -17.23 -11.27
N LEU A 6 -10.28 -17.55 -12.51
CA LEU A 6 -9.94 -16.74 -13.68
C LEU A 6 -10.58 -15.35 -13.59
N PHE A 7 -11.89 -15.27 -13.34
CA PHE A 7 -12.59 -13.99 -13.19
C PHE A 7 -12.06 -13.17 -12.00
N ARG A 8 -11.75 -13.83 -10.88
CA ARG A 8 -11.12 -13.15 -9.73
C ARG A 8 -9.74 -12.63 -10.03
N ALA A 9 -8.93 -13.32 -10.84
CA ALA A 9 -7.61 -12.86 -11.23
C ALA A 9 -7.70 -11.64 -12.17
N LEU A 10 -8.63 -11.65 -13.11
CA LEU A 10 -8.87 -10.54 -14.03
C LEU A 10 -9.37 -9.27 -13.34
N ALA A 11 -10.09 -9.40 -12.22
CA ALA A 11 -10.56 -8.27 -11.44
C ALA A 11 -9.52 -7.73 -10.43
N ARG A 12 -8.36 -8.38 -10.27
CA ARG A 12 -7.32 -7.89 -9.36
C ARG A 12 -6.56 -6.71 -9.98
N PRO A 13 -6.08 -5.77 -9.14
CA PRO A 13 -5.14 -4.77 -9.60
C PRO A 13 -3.85 -5.43 -10.10
N GLN A 14 -3.12 -4.76 -10.98
CA GLN A 14 -1.82 -5.24 -11.46
C GLN A 14 -0.86 -5.51 -10.28
N MET A 15 -0.31 -6.72 -10.21
CA MET A 15 0.59 -7.16 -9.13
C MET A 15 1.96 -7.58 -9.66
N VAL A 16 3.02 -7.35 -8.88
CA VAL A 16 4.40 -7.78 -9.12
C VAL A 16 4.97 -8.30 -7.79
N ALA A 17 5.61 -9.47 -7.81
CA ALA A 17 6.20 -10.09 -6.60
C ALA A 17 5.24 -10.15 -5.39
N GLY A 18 3.94 -10.37 -5.64
CA GLY A 18 2.91 -10.53 -4.61
C GLY A 18 2.37 -9.21 -4.00
N VAL A 19 2.82 -8.05 -4.48
CA VAL A 19 2.32 -6.73 -4.07
C VAL A 19 1.76 -5.98 -5.28
N THR A 20 0.99 -4.92 -5.07
CA THR A 20 0.51 -4.09 -6.19
C THR A 20 1.66 -3.34 -6.86
N TYR A 21 1.52 -3.08 -8.17
CA TYR A 21 2.53 -2.34 -8.94
C TYR A 21 2.94 -0.99 -8.31
N PRO A 22 2.00 -0.13 -7.83
CA PRO A 22 2.37 1.11 -7.16
C PRO A 22 3.17 0.91 -5.87
N PHE A 23 2.86 -0.13 -5.08
CA PHE A 23 3.64 -0.46 -3.88
C PHE A 23 5.06 -0.89 -4.26
N PHE A 24 5.19 -1.76 -5.27
CA PHE A 24 6.50 -2.23 -5.74
C PHE A 24 7.40 -1.08 -6.19
N VAL A 25 6.85 -0.15 -6.99
CA VAL A 25 7.57 1.05 -7.45
C VAL A 25 7.96 1.94 -6.27
N LEU A 26 7.05 2.21 -5.34
CA LEU A 26 7.35 3.03 -4.16
C LEU A 26 8.47 2.40 -3.31
N ASN A 27 8.43 1.08 -3.10
CA ASN A 27 9.47 0.37 -2.36
C ASN A 27 10.83 0.45 -3.08
N GLY A 28 10.83 0.37 -4.42
CA GLY A 28 12.03 0.57 -5.23
C GLY A 28 12.60 1.98 -5.14
N ILE A 29 11.75 3.01 -5.17
CA ILE A 29 12.16 4.42 -4.99
C ILE A 29 12.81 4.61 -3.61
N VAL A 30 12.17 4.14 -2.54
CA VAL A 30 12.72 4.20 -1.18
C VAL A 30 14.07 3.47 -1.12
N GLY A 31 14.19 2.31 -1.76
CA GLY A 31 15.46 1.60 -1.83
C GLY A 31 16.57 2.35 -2.54
N ALA A 32 16.25 2.98 -3.68
CA ALA A 32 17.20 3.81 -4.41
C ALA A 32 17.64 5.02 -3.59
N GLU A 33 16.72 5.73 -2.94
CA GLU A 33 17.02 6.88 -2.08
C GLU A 33 17.91 6.48 -0.90
N LEU A 34 17.56 5.41 -0.18
CA LEU A 34 18.36 4.91 0.94
C LEU A 34 19.76 4.51 0.48
N PHE A 35 19.89 3.82 -0.65
CA PHE A 35 21.18 3.45 -1.20
C PHE A 35 22.02 4.68 -1.56
N LEU A 36 21.43 5.69 -2.19
CA LEU A 36 22.15 6.93 -2.57
C LEU A 36 22.60 7.74 -1.36
N ILE A 37 21.80 7.78 -0.29
CA ILE A 37 22.12 8.49 0.96
C ILE A 37 23.24 7.78 1.73
N PHE A 38 23.08 6.49 1.99
CA PHE A 38 23.98 5.73 2.86
C PHE A 38 25.17 5.12 2.12
N LYS A 39 25.11 5.01 0.79
CA LYS A 39 26.16 4.44 -0.09
C LYS A 39 26.64 3.06 0.38
N SER A 40 25.71 2.27 0.90
CA SER A 40 26.00 0.97 1.53
C SER A 40 24.96 -0.05 1.09
N LEU A 41 25.41 -1.29 0.84
CA LEU A 41 24.51 -2.40 0.52
C LEU A 41 23.56 -2.74 1.67
N PHE A 42 23.95 -2.45 2.92
CA PHE A 42 23.07 -2.61 4.08
C PHE A 42 21.84 -1.69 4.03
N ALA A 43 21.88 -0.61 3.23
CA ALA A 43 20.74 0.26 2.98
C ALA A 43 19.59 -0.44 2.23
N LEU A 44 19.81 -1.65 1.70
CA LEU A 44 18.77 -2.47 1.08
C LEU A 44 17.99 -3.35 2.08
N ILE A 45 18.48 -3.54 3.30
CA ILE A 45 17.75 -4.30 4.33
C ILE A 45 16.35 -3.72 4.60
N PRO A 46 16.18 -2.40 4.78
CA PRO A 46 14.86 -1.80 4.95
C PRO A 46 13.91 -2.09 3.77
N VAL A 47 14.42 -2.17 2.54
CA VAL A 47 13.62 -2.47 1.34
C VAL A 47 12.99 -3.86 1.43
N LEU A 48 13.76 -4.84 1.91
CA LEU A 48 13.26 -6.20 2.11
C LEU A 48 12.21 -6.27 3.22
N VAL A 49 12.45 -5.56 4.33
CA VAL A 49 11.50 -5.48 5.45
C VAL A 49 10.19 -4.81 5.02
N ILE A 50 10.27 -3.68 4.34
CA ILE A 50 9.09 -2.96 3.82
C ILE A 50 8.35 -3.86 2.82
N HIS A 51 9.06 -4.55 1.92
CA HIS A 51 8.44 -5.47 0.97
C HIS A 51 7.70 -6.61 1.66
N ALA A 52 8.31 -7.22 2.69
CA ALA A 52 7.69 -8.31 3.44
C ALA A 52 6.41 -7.86 4.16
N LEU A 53 6.43 -6.67 4.77
CA LEU A 53 5.25 -6.07 5.40
C LEU A 53 4.16 -5.76 4.36
N GLY A 54 4.54 -5.20 3.22
CA GLY A 54 3.65 -4.95 2.10
C GLY A 54 3.01 -6.22 1.55
N TYR A 55 3.81 -7.27 1.38
CA TYR A 55 3.34 -8.59 0.96
C TYR A 55 2.31 -9.16 1.94
N ALA A 56 2.62 -9.13 3.24
CA ALA A 56 1.71 -9.59 4.29
C ALA A 56 0.39 -8.80 4.31
N ALA A 57 0.43 -7.49 4.05
CA ALA A 57 -0.77 -6.68 3.90
C ALA A 57 -1.60 -7.13 2.68
N HIS A 58 -0.97 -7.27 1.50
CA HIS A 58 -1.69 -7.63 0.26
C HIS A 58 -2.25 -9.07 0.26
N LEU A 59 -1.72 -9.97 1.10
CA LEU A 59 -2.34 -11.27 1.35
C LEU A 59 -3.74 -11.14 1.96
N ARG A 60 -3.99 -10.10 2.77
CA ARG A 60 -5.30 -9.85 3.39
C ARG A 60 -6.27 -9.19 2.42
N ASP A 61 -5.82 -8.16 1.72
CA ASP A 61 -6.61 -7.49 0.68
C ASP A 61 -5.70 -6.92 -0.42
N PRO A 62 -5.85 -7.36 -1.69
CA PRO A 62 -5.05 -6.85 -2.80
C PRO A 62 -5.31 -5.37 -3.13
N HIS A 63 -6.39 -4.76 -2.62
CA HIS A 63 -6.75 -3.36 -2.86
C HIS A 63 -6.25 -2.40 -1.78
N ILE A 64 -5.47 -2.86 -0.78
CA ILE A 64 -4.98 -2.00 0.30
C ILE A 64 -4.31 -0.73 -0.22
N MET A 65 -3.51 -0.83 -1.27
CA MET A 65 -2.81 0.33 -1.81
C MET A 65 -3.76 1.36 -2.45
N SER A 66 -4.79 0.91 -3.17
CA SER A 66 -5.77 1.83 -3.76
C SER A 66 -6.68 2.45 -2.71
N LEU A 67 -7.04 1.71 -1.66
CA LEU A 67 -7.77 2.21 -0.50
C LEU A 67 -6.95 3.25 0.26
N TRP A 68 -5.67 2.97 0.51
CA TRP A 68 -4.75 3.89 1.16
C TRP A 68 -4.60 5.18 0.36
N LEU A 69 -4.38 5.09 -0.96
CA LEU A 69 -4.25 6.26 -1.82
C LEU A 69 -5.56 7.07 -1.90
N THR A 70 -6.71 6.39 -1.97
CA THR A 70 -8.03 7.03 -1.93
C THR A 70 -8.23 7.78 -0.62
N ARG A 71 -7.86 7.16 0.51
CA ARG A 71 -7.94 7.77 1.84
C ARG A 71 -7.08 9.03 1.92
N LEU A 72 -5.84 8.97 1.41
CA LEU A 72 -4.95 10.13 1.40
C LEU A 72 -5.48 11.27 0.51
N ARG A 73 -6.03 10.95 -0.66
CA ARG A 73 -6.43 11.96 -1.66
C ARG A 73 -7.81 12.57 -1.43
N ARG A 74 -8.78 11.75 -1.03
CA ARG A 74 -10.20 12.14 -1.08
C ARG A 74 -10.84 12.28 0.30
N VAL A 75 -10.29 11.63 1.31
CA VAL A 75 -10.93 11.53 2.63
C VAL A 75 -9.90 11.87 3.73
N PRO A 76 -9.31 13.08 3.72
CA PRO A 76 -8.41 13.52 4.78
C PRO A 76 -9.17 13.57 6.11
N ARG A 77 -8.44 13.36 7.21
CA ARG A 77 -9.01 13.35 8.55
C ARG A 77 -9.49 14.76 8.92
N VAL A 78 -10.77 14.92 9.22
CA VAL A 78 -11.34 16.22 9.62
C VAL A 78 -11.18 16.48 11.13
N PRO A 79 -11.13 17.74 11.59
CA PRO A 79 -10.90 18.08 13.00
C PRO A 79 -11.95 17.50 13.96
N ASN A 80 -13.22 17.48 13.54
CA ASN A 80 -14.34 16.96 14.33
C ASN A 80 -14.35 15.42 14.45
N ARG A 81 -13.40 14.71 13.83
CA ARG A 81 -13.34 13.24 13.91
C ARG A 81 -13.07 12.74 15.32
N SER A 82 -12.40 13.50 16.18
CA SER A 82 -12.19 13.10 17.58
C SER A 82 -13.50 13.03 18.36
N LEU A 83 -14.45 13.92 18.04
CA LEU A 83 -15.78 13.97 18.66
C LEU A 83 -16.66 12.81 18.17
N TRP A 84 -16.69 12.60 16.84
CA TRP A 84 -17.67 11.71 16.21
C TRP A 84 -17.11 10.33 15.81
N GLY A 85 -15.81 10.10 15.91
CA GLY A 85 -15.14 8.88 15.45
C GLY A 85 -15.04 8.72 13.93
N ALA A 86 -15.77 9.53 13.15
CA ALA A 86 -15.83 9.50 11.69
C ALA A 86 -15.68 10.89 11.07
N ASN A 87 -15.42 10.94 9.76
CA ASN A 87 -15.46 12.20 9.04
C ASN A 87 -16.92 12.59 8.79
N VAL A 88 -17.39 13.65 9.43
CA VAL A 88 -18.79 14.12 9.35
C VAL A 88 -18.83 15.51 8.74
N TYR A 89 -19.76 15.74 7.81
CA TYR A 89 -19.92 17.02 7.07
C TYR A 89 -20.57 18.14 7.88
N ARG A 90 -21.10 17.83 9.06
CA ARG A 90 -21.72 18.79 9.99
C ARG A 90 -20.92 18.80 11.31
N PRO A 91 -20.72 19.96 11.93
CA PRO A 91 -20.07 20.05 13.24
C PRO A 91 -20.85 19.27 14.29
#